data_AF-A0A7J9CDF2-F1
#
_entry.id   AF-A0A7J9CDF2-F1
#
_cell.length_a   1.000
_cell.length_b   1.000
_cell.length_c   1.000
_cell.angle_alpha   90.00
_cell.angle_beta   90.00
_cell.angle_gamma   90.00
#
_symmetry.space_group_name_H-M   'P 1'
#
loop_
_entity.id
_entity.type
_entity.pdbx_description
1 polymer ?
#
loop_
_entity_poly.entity_id
_entity_poly.type
_entity_poly.pdbx_seq_one_letter_code
_entity_poly.pdbx_strand_id
1 'polypeptide(L)'
;MAMVAEAFLSASIEVLLDRVVSADVLRFIKGKKLEAMLLNKLKPTLMSVKAVLDDAENKQITNANVKSWIDELKDAVYDAEDLLDEISTEALRNKIESEYQTTAMKQVSSIFSSFNPFKDGMQSKLEEILGRLEYIVSQKDTLKLEGISGAEKEYRRSRTTSSLVDESG
;
A
#
# COMPACT_ATOMS: atom_id res chain seq x y z
N MET A 1 -3.52 1.30 26.81
CA MET A 1 -2.90 2.21 25.82
C MET A 1 -2.52 1.40 24.57
N ALA A 2 -3.50 0.97 23.78
CA ALA A 2 -3.26 0.14 22.57
C ALA A 2 -3.75 0.80 21.27
N MET A 3 -4.28 2.02 21.33
CA MET A 3 -4.96 2.68 20.20
C MET A 3 -4.00 3.40 19.22
N VAL A 4 -2.72 3.57 19.57
CA VAL A 4 -1.79 4.41 18.76
C VAL A 4 -1.09 3.62 17.65
N ALA A 5 -1.02 2.28 17.74
CA ALA A 5 -0.36 1.46 16.73
C ALA A 5 -1.28 1.11 15.54
N GLU A 6 -2.60 1.05 15.75
CA GLU A 6 -3.62 0.73 14.71
C GLU A 6 -3.72 1.82 13.64
N ALA A 7 -3.68 3.10 14.02
CA ALA A 7 -3.95 4.17 13.04
C ALA A 7 -2.78 4.42 12.06
N PHE A 8 -1.56 4.03 12.39
CA PHE A 8 -0.38 4.45 11.63
C PHE A 8 -0.28 3.74 10.28
N LEU A 9 -0.37 2.41 10.26
CA LEU A 9 -0.14 1.65 9.03
C LEU A 9 -1.28 1.82 8.03
N SER A 10 -2.53 1.87 8.52
CA SER A 10 -3.69 2.18 7.69
C SER A 10 -3.59 3.56 7.04
N ALA A 11 -3.18 4.59 7.80
CA ALA A 11 -2.96 5.93 7.28
C ALA A 11 -1.80 5.99 6.26
N SER A 12 -0.69 5.30 6.51
CA SER A 12 0.42 5.20 5.55
C SER A 12 -0.03 4.57 4.23
N ILE A 13 -0.81 3.48 4.27
CA ILE A 13 -1.35 2.86 3.06
C ILE A 13 -2.31 3.81 2.32
N GLU A 14 -3.13 4.58 3.02
CA GLU A 14 -3.96 5.63 2.40
C GLU A 14 -3.12 6.69 1.67
N VAL A 15 -2.08 7.19 2.34
CA VAL A 15 -1.15 8.15 1.75
C VAL A 15 -0.48 7.57 0.50
N LEU A 16 -0.03 6.31 0.54
CA LEU A 16 0.52 5.63 -0.62
C LEU A 16 -0.49 5.53 -1.77
N LEU A 17 -1.74 5.15 -1.49
CA LEU A 17 -2.79 5.05 -2.51
C LEU A 17 -3.04 6.38 -3.23
N ASP A 18 -3.02 7.49 -2.49
CA ASP A 18 -3.18 8.84 -3.05
C ASP A 18 -1.94 9.26 -3.85
N ARG A 19 -0.74 8.98 -3.34
CA ARG A 19 0.53 9.33 -4.00
C ARG A 19 0.75 8.57 -5.30
N VAL A 20 0.39 7.28 -5.35
CA VAL A 20 0.50 6.42 -6.55
C VAL A 20 -0.32 6.97 -7.72
N VAL A 21 -1.42 7.66 -7.46
CA VAL A 21 -2.26 8.30 -8.49
C VAL A 21 -2.01 9.80 -8.66
N SER A 22 -1.01 10.34 -7.99
CA SER A 22 -0.68 11.77 -8.08
C SER A 22 -0.21 12.15 -9.49
N ALA A 23 -0.47 13.40 -9.87
CA ALA A 23 -0.08 13.93 -11.18
C ALA A 23 1.43 13.90 -11.40
N ASP A 24 2.23 14.03 -10.33
CA ASP A 24 3.68 14.02 -10.41
C ASP A 24 4.22 12.62 -10.72
N VAL A 25 3.73 11.60 -10.01
CA VAL A 25 4.07 10.19 -10.27
C VAL A 25 3.61 9.76 -11.65
N LEU A 26 2.37 10.11 -12.04
CA LEU A 26 1.84 9.75 -13.35
C LEU A 26 2.59 10.43 -14.50
N ARG A 27 2.99 11.69 -14.32
CA ARG A 27 3.81 12.42 -15.30
C ARG A 27 5.21 11.81 -15.40
N PHE A 28 5.78 11.39 -14.28
CA PHE A 28 7.11 10.79 -14.24
C PHE A 28 7.17 9.47 -15.00
N ILE A 29 6.19 8.57 -14.79
CA ILE A 29 6.13 7.28 -15.47
C ILE A 29 5.61 7.37 -16.92
N LYS A 30 5.23 8.56 -17.40
CA LYS A 30 4.77 8.75 -18.77
C LYS A 30 5.92 8.45 -19.75
N GLY A 31 5.74 7.44 -20.59
CA GLY A 31 6.75 6.95 -21.53
C GLY A 31 7.66 5.84 -20.98
N LYS A 32 7.49 5.48 -19.70
CA LYS A 32 8.17 4.40 -18.99
C LYS A 32 7.24 3.19 -18.85
N LYS A 33 7.16 2.37 -19.91
CA LYS A 33 6.10 1.35 -20.04
C LYS A 33 6.11 0.32 -18.89
N LEU A 34 7.29 -0.17 -18.50
CA LEU A 34 7.41 -1.21 -17.48
C LEU A 34 7.09 -0.64 -16.09
N GLU A 35 7.63 0.53 -15.76
CA GLU A 35 7.36 1.20 -14.49
C GLU A 35 5.88 1.57 -14.37
N ALA A 36 5.25 2.03 -15.45
CA ALA A 36 3.81 2.28 -15.46
C ALA A 36 2.99 1.01 -15.23
N MET A 37 3.38 -0.12 -15.83
CA MET A 37 2.70 -1.40 -15.62
C MET A 37 2.81 -1.87 -14.16
N LEU A 38 3.99 -1.77 -13.55
CA LEU A 38 4.23 -2.16 -12.16
C LEU A 38 3.50 -1.24 -11.18
N LEU A 39 3.54 0.07 -11.40
CA LEU A 39 2.91 1.06 -10.53
C LEU A 39 1.37 0.97 -10.59
N ASN A 40 0.82 0.58 -11.75
CA ASN A 40 -0.59 0.24 -11.90
C ASN A 40 -1.01 -1.02 -11.13
N LYS A 41 -0.08 -1.96 -10.85
CA LYS A 41 -0.34 -3.13 -9.99
C LYS A 41 -0.20 -2.81 -8.51
N LEU A 42 0.65 -1.85 -8.15
CA LEU A 42 0.87 -1.48 -6.75
C LEU A 42 -0.43 -1.04 -6.05
N LYS A 43 -1.25 -0.22 -6.73
CA LYS A 43 -2.54 0.25 -6.18
C LYS A 43 -3.50 -0.88 -5.78
N PRO A 44 -3.90 -1.81 -6.66
CA PRO A 44 -4.81 -2.91 -6.27
C PRO A 44 -4.20 -3.85 -5.21
N THR A 45 -2.88 -4.03 -5.20
CA THR A 45 -2.21 -4.82 -4.15
C THR A 45 -2.32 -4.12 -2.79
N LEU A 46 -2.03 -2.82 -2.70
CA LEU A 46 -2.22 -2.02 -1.48
C LEU A 46 -3.68 -2.02 -1.00
N MET A 47 -4.65 -1.95 -1.91
CA MET A 47 -6.07 -2.09 -1.56
C MET A 47 -6.40 -3.47 -0.97
N SER A 48 -5.80 -4.53 -1.52
CA SER A 48 -6.01 -5.91 -1.03
C SER A 48 -5.44 -6.10 0.37
N VAL A 49 -4.28 -5.51 0.65
CA VAL A 49 -3.70 -5.46 2.00
C VAL A 49 -4.59 -4.67 2.95
N LYS A 50 -5.01 -3.45 2.55
CA LYS A 50 -5.86 -2.60 3.37
C LYS A 50 -7.15 -3.30 3.80
N ALA A 51 -7.74 -4.10 2.92
CA ALA A 51 -8.99 -4.81 3.19
C ALA A 51 -8.91 -5.77 4.38
N VAL A 52 -7.73 -6.33 4.67
CA VAL A 52 -7.49 -7.30 5.76
C VAL A 52 -6.72 -6.71 6.93
N LEU A 53 -6.27 -5.45 6.82
CA LEU A 53 -5.36 -4.84 7.78
C LEU A 53 -6.02 -4.67 9.16
N ASP A 54 -7.27 -4.19 9.21
CA ASP A 54 -8.00 -3.98 10.47
C ASP A 54 -8.09 -5.28 11.30
N ASP A 55 -8.41 -6.40 10.66
CA ASP A 55 -8.47 -7.71 11.33
C ASP A 55 -7.07 -8.21 11.74
N ALA A 56 -6.06 -7.98 10.91
CA ALA A 56 -4.68 -8.32 11.21
C ALA A 56 -4.15 -7.53 12.42
N GLU A 57 -4.42 -6.24 12.50
CA GLU A 57 -4.00 -5.38 13.62
C GLU A 57 -4.64 -5.80 14.95
N ASN A 58 -5.91 -6.23 14.92
CA ASN A 58 -6.58 -6.80 16.09
C ASN A 58 -5.94 -8.14 16.51
N LYS A 59 -5.64 -9.01 15.54
CA LYS A 59 -5.09 -10.34 15.79
C LYS A 59 -3.61 -10.34 16.20
N GLN A 60 -2.83 -9.32 15.81
CA GLN A 60 -1.39 -9.23 16.10
C GLN A 60 -1.07 -9.30 17.61
N ILE A 61 -2.00 -8.86 18.46
CA ILE A 61 -1.84 -8.84 19.92
C ILE A 61 -1.72 -10.25 20.49
N THR A 62 -2.41 -11.21 19.87
CA THR A 62 -2.56 -12.58 20.40
C THR A 62 -1.92 -13.64 19.50
N ASN A 63 -1.63 -13.30 18.23
CA ASN A 63 -1.09 -14.22 17.25
C ASN A 63 0.26 -13.72 16.73
N ALA A 64 1.33 -14.39 17.14
CA ALA A 64 2.70 -14.05 16.75
C ALA A 64 2.94 -14.15 15.24
N ASN A 65 2.24 -15.05 14.54
CA ASN A 65 2.37 -15.15 13.07
C ASN A 65 1.74 -13.94 12.38
N VAL A 66 0.61 -13.44 12.90
CA VAL A 66 -0.02 -12.21 12.40
C VAL A 66 0.84 -11.00 12.74
N LYS A 67 1.51 -10.98 13.90
CA LYS A 67 2.48 -9.94 14.23
C LYS A 67 3.65 -9.92 13.23
N SER A 68 4.24 -11.07 12.92
CA SER A 68 5.29 -11.18 11.90
C SER A 68 4.81 -10.66 10.53
N TRP A 69 3.56 -11.00 10.16
CA TRP A 69 2.94 -10.51 8.93
C TRP A 69 2.79 -8.97 8.91
N ILE A 70 2.40 -8.35 10.03
CA ILE A 70 2.31 -6.88 10.17
C ILE A 70 3.70 -6.24 10.10
N ASP A 71 4.72 -6.84 10.72
CA ASP A 71 6.09 -6.34 10.70
C ASP A 71 6.65 -6.36 9.25
N GLU A 72 6.45 -7.46 8.52
CA GLU A 72 6.82 -7.56 7.09
C GLU A 72 6.08 -6.54 6.21
N LEU A 73 4.80 -6.29 6.51
CA LEU A 73 4.01 -5.29 5.82
C LEU A 73 4.51 -3.86 6.09
N LYS A 74 4.87 -3.55 7.33
CA LYS A 74 5.47 -2.26 7.69
C LYS A 74 6.71 -1.97 6.87
N ASP A 75 7.62 -2.94 6.79
CA ASP A 75 8.85 -2.79 6.02
C ASP A 75 8.54 -2.53 4.53
N ALA A 76 7.61 -3.30 3.94
CA ALA A 76 7.21 -3.11 2.55
C ALA A 76 6.53 -1.75 2.28
N VAL A 77 5.77 -1.24 3.25
CA VAL A 77 5.14 0.09 3.18
C VAL A 77 6.19 1.19 3.27
N TYR A 78 7.18 1.09 4.15
CA TYR A 78 8.27 2.07 4.22
C TYR A 78 9.09 2.11 2.93
N ASP A 79 9.43 0.95 2.38
CA ASP A 79 10.15 0.89 1.10
C ASP A 79 9.33 1.52 -0.05
N ALA A 80 8.00 1.38 -0.02
CA ALA A 80 7.10 2.03 -0.97
C ALA A 80 7.02 3.54 -0.78
N GLU A 81 7.00 4.03 0.46
CA GLU A 81 7.03 5.47 0.76
C GLU A 81 8.32 6.10 0.24
N ASP A 82 9.46 5.50 0.59
CA ASP A 82 10.80 5.92 0.15
C ASP A 82 10.88 5.97 -1.38
N LEU A 83 10.39 4.93 -2.09
CA LEU A 83 10.38 4.90 -3.55
C LEU A 83 9.50 6.01 -4.17
N LEU A 84 8.33 6.31 -3.59
CA LEU A 84 7.48 7.39 -4.08
C LEU A 84 8.08 8.77 -3.82
N ASP A 85 8.80 8.97 -2.72
CA ASP A 85 9.52 10.21 -2.42
C ASP A 85 10.67 10.42 -3.39
N GLU A 86 11.37 9.33 -3.68
CA GLU A 86 12.34 9.21 -4.74
C GLU A 86 11.76 9.66 -6.10
N ILE A 87 10.64 9.07 -6.54
CA ILE A 87 9.97 9.44 -7.80
C ILE A 87 9.58 10.92 -7.83
N SER A 88 9.00 11.42 -6.73
CA SER A 88 8.52 12.81 -6.63
C SER A 88 9.67 13.80 -6.76
N THR A 89 10.80 13.49 -6.13
CA THR A 89 12.03 14.29 -6.20
C THR A 89 12.55 14.35 -7.64
N GLU A 90 12.63 13.21 -8.34
CA GLU A 90 13.11 13.17 -9.71
C GLU A 90 12.10 13.83 -10.69
N ALA A 91 10.80 13.70 -10.45
CA ALA A 91 9.76 14.38 -11.22
C ALA A 91 9.88 15.91 -11.13
N LEU A 92 10.18 16.43 -9.93
CA LEU A 92 10.44 17.85 -9.71
C LEU A 92 11.73 18.30 -10.41
N ARG A 93 12.79 17.50 -10.30
CA ARG A 93 14.07 17.78 -10.98
C ARG A 93 13.91 17.86 -12.49
N ASN A 94 13.22 16.89 -13.10
CA ASN A 94 12.93 16.89 -14.54
C ASN A 94 12.14 18.13 -14.97
N LYS A 95 11.20 18.60 -14.13
CA LYS A 95 10.43 19.81 -14.40
C LYS A 95 11.33 21.05 -14.39
N ILE A 96 12.15 21.23 -13.37
CA ILE A 96 13.11 22.35 -13.27
C ILE A 96 14.07 22.36 -14.46
N GLU A 97 14.61 21.20 -14.82
CA GLU A 97 15.53 21.09 -15.96
C GLU A 97 14.85 21.48 -17.28
N SER A 98 13.57 21.14 -17.44
CA SER A 98 12.79 21.48 -18.64
C SER A 98 12.45 22.97 -18.72
N GLU A 99 12.24 23.64 -17.58
CA GLU A 99 11.80 25.04 -17.50
C GLU A 99 12.98 26.03 -17.58
N TYR A 100 14.16 25.68 -17.07
CA TYR A 100 15.29 26.61 -16.88
C TYR A 100 16.52 26.30 -17.76
N GLN A 101 16.34 25.69 -18.94
CA GLN A 101 17.45 25.31 -19.84
C GLN A 101 18.36 26.48 -20.26
N THR A 102 19.37 26.78 -19.44
CA THR A 102 20.52 27.63 -19.79
C THR A 102 21.74 26.75 -20.10
N THR A 103 22.69 27.24 -20.90
CA THR A 103 23.89 26.49 -21.31
C THR A 103 24.73 25.99 -20.12
N ALA A 104 24.74 26.72 -19.01
CA ALA A 104 25.41 26.31 -17.77
C ALA A 104 24.69 25.16 -17.06
N MET A 105 23.35 25.18 -17.00
CA MET A 105 22.57 24.09 -16.40
C MET A 105 22.63 22.81 -17.22
N LYS A 106 22.80 22.87 -18.55
CA LYS A 106 22.99 21.68 -19.40
C LYS A 106 24.27 20.89 -19.06
N GLN A 107 25.36 21.57 -18.72
CA GLN A 107 26.60 20.89 -18.29
C GLN A 107 26.44 20.26 -16.91
N VAL A 108 25.76 20.95 -15.99
CA VAL A 108 25.49 20.45 -14.64
C VAL A 108 24.52 19.27 -14.69
N SER A 109 23.43 19.36 -15.46
CA SER A 109 22.49 18.24 -15.72
C SER A 109 23.18 17.03 -16.34
N SER A 110 24.09 17.22 -17.30
CA SER A 110 24.87 16.15 -17.92
C SER A 110 25.72 15.38 -16.90
N ILE A 111 26.23 16.06 -15.88
CA ILE A 111 27.01 15.43 -14.80
C ILE A 111 26.05 14.70 -13.85
N PHE A 112 24.98 15.35 -13.38
CA PHE A 112 24.05 14.71 -12.46
C PHE A 112 23.16 13.62 -13.09
N SER A 113 23.02 13.58 -14.42
CA SER A 113 22.28 12.52 -15.14
C SER A 113 23.13 11.27 -15.39
N SER A 114 24.45 11.44 -15.52
CA SER A 114 25.41 10.32 -15.58
C SER A 114 25.65 9.67 -14.22
N PHE A 115 25.37 10.40 -13.13
CA PHE A 115 25.31 9.89 -11.76
C PHE A 115 23.89 9.57 -11.28
N ASN A 116 22.90 9.40 -12.15
CA ASN A 116 21.52 9.19 -11.69
C ASN A 116 21.32 7.74 -11.20
N PRO A 117 21.29 7.47 -9.87
CA PRO A 117 21.07 6.11 -9.37
C PRO A 117 19.67 5.57 -9.71
N PHE A 118 18.74 6.43 -10.16
CA PHE A 118 17.38 6.07 -10.52
C PHE A 118 17.25 5.29 -11.81
N LYS A 119 18.17 5.46 -12.77
CA LYS A 119 17.96 4.95 -14.13
C LYS A 119 17.85 3.42 -14.16
N ASP A 120 18.60 2.74 -13.29
CA ASP A 120 18.70 1.27 -13.30
C ASP A 120 18.10 0.62 -12.05
N GLY A 121 17.84 1.36 -10.96
CA GLY A 121 17.39 0.79 -9.68
C GLY A 121 15.88 0.83 -9.43
N MET A 122 15.16 1.78 -10.04
CA MET A 122 13.75 2.03 -9.72
C MET A 122 12.85 0.84 -10.06
N GLN A 123 13.03 0.23 -11.23
CA GLN A 123 12.23 -0.91 -11.65
C GLN A 123 12.41 -2.08 -10.66
N SER A 124 13.66 -2.41 -10.33
CA SER A 124 13.98 -3.50 -9.39
C SER A 124 13.38 -3.26 -8.01
N LYS A 125 13.48 -2.03 -7.47
CA LYS A 125 12.84 -1.65 -6.20
C LYS A 125 11.33 -1.85 -6.26
N LEU A 126 10.69 -1.40 -7.34
CA LEU A 126 9.24 -1.52 -7.51
C LEU A 126 8.80 -2.98 -7.65
N GLU A 127 9.57 -3.81 -8.36
CA GLU A 127 9.36 -5.26 -8.45
C GLU A 127 9.50 -5.96 -7.09
N GLU A 128 10.52 -5.59 -6.31
CA GLU A 128 10.75 -6.12 -4.97
C GLU A 128 9.59 -5.78 -4.02
N ILE A 129 9.19 -4.50 -3.95
CA ILE A 129 8.08 -4.04 -3.13
C ILE A 129 6.78 -4.74 -3.53
N LEU A 130 6.49 -4.79 -4.84
CA LEU A 130 5.28 -5.43 -5.34
C LEU A 130 5.29 -6.94 -5.01
N GLY A 131 6.41 -7.63 -5.20
CA GLY A 131 6.56 -9.05 -4.88
C GLY A 131 6.36 -9.33 -3.39
N ARG A 132 6.90 -8.47 -2.51
CA ARG A 132 6.68 -8.58 -1.06
C ARG A 132 5.22 -8.37 -0.69
N LEU A 133 4.57 -7.34 -1.23
CA LEU A 133 3.14 -7.09 -0.98
C LEU A 133 2.24 -8.21 -1.52
N GLU A 134 2.53 -8.75 -2.70
CA GLU A 134 1.80 -9.89 -3.27
C GLU A 134 1.97 -11.15 -2.40
N TYR A 135 3.19 -11.40 -1.91
CA TYR A 135 3.47 -12.48 -0.97
C TYR A 135 2.70 -12.31 0.34
N ILE A 136 2.70 -11.11 0.92
CA ILE A 136 1.91 -10.76 2.11
C ILE A 136 0.42 -11.02 1.89
N VAL A 137 -0.14 -10.59 0.75
CA VAL A 137 -1.55 -10.85 0.40
C VAL A 137 -1.84 -12.34 0.28
N SER A 138 -0.90 -13.14 -0.25
CA SER A 138 -1.07 -14.59 -0.41
C SER A 138 -1.18 -15.34 0.93
N GLN A 139 -0.62 -14.79 2.01
CA GLN A 139 -0.63 -15.40 3.34
C GLN A 139 -1.98 -15.26 4.07
N LYS A 140 -2.89 -14.42 3.57
CA LYS A 140 -4.14 -14.05 4.26
C LYS A 140 -4.98 -15.27 4.67
N ASP A 141 -5.10 -16.28 3.80
CA ASP A 141 -5.98 -17.43 3.99
C ASP A 141 -5.38 -18.38 5.04
N THR A 142 -4.07 -18.57 5.00
CA THR A 142 -3.30 -19.34 5.99
C THR A 142 -3.41 -18.72 7.38
N LEU A 143 -3.40 -17.39 7.46
CA LEU A 143 -3.53 -16.62 8.70
C LEU A 143 -4.97 -16.41 9.15
N LYS A 144 -5.96 -16.84 8.35
CA LYS A 144 -7.40 -16.64 8.57
C LYS A 144 -7.73 -15.16 8.82
N LEU A 145 -7.15 -14.29 8.01
CA LEU A 145 -7.46 -12.87 8.04
C LEU A 145 -8.78 -12.62 7.30
N GLU A 146 -9.72 -11.98 7.98
CA GLU A 146 -11.02 -11.64 7.43
C GLU A 146 -11.00 -10.22 6.90
N GLY A 147 -11.37 -10.04 5.63
CA GLY A 147 -11.55 -8.71 5.08
C GLY A 147 -12.82 -8.05 5.64
N ILE A 148 -12.91 -6.73 5.54
CA ILE A 148 -14.15 -5.98 5.80
C ILE A 148 -15.18 -6.36 4.73
N SER A 149 -15.79 -7.53 4.87
CA SER A 149 -16.96 -7.93 4.13
C SER A 149 -18.13 -7.17 4.73
N GLY A 150 -18.72 -6.27 3.94
CA GLY A 150 -19.92 -5.54 4.34
C GLY A 150 -20.97 -6.52 4.85
N ALA A 151 -21.34 -6.34 6.12
CA ALA A 151 -22.53 -6.84 6.79
C ALA A 151 -23.34 -7.91 6.03
N GLU A 152 -22.97 -9.18 6.17
CA GLU A 152 -23.89 -10.28 5.86
C GLU A 152 -23.72 -11.46 6.84
N LYS A 153 -23.60 -11.15 8.13
CA LYS A 153 -23.72 -12.15 9.22
C LYS A 153 -24.52 -11.63 10.41
N GLU A 154 -25.65 -10.98 10.17
CA GLU A 154 -26.62 -10.68 11.24
C GLU A 154 -28.07 -10.94 10.83
N TYR A 155 -28.34 -12.12 10.26
CA TYR A 155 -29.70 -12.59 10.00
C TYR A 155 -29.84 -14.09 10.23
N ARG A 156 -29.47 -14.61 11.42
CA ARG A 156 -30.01 -15.92 11.86
C ARG A 156 -29.83 -16.32 13.33
N ARG A 157 -29.70 -15.39 14.27
CA ARG A 157 -29.70 -15.76 15.71
C ARG A 157 -30.84 -15.23 16.57
N SER A 158 -31.80 -14.50 15.99
CA SER A 158 -32.92 -13.95 16.76
C SER A 158 -34.27 -14.44 16.23
N ARG A 159 -34.52 -15.75 16.29
CA ARG A 159 -35.88 -16.27 16.50
C ARG A 159 -35.88 -17.72 16.99
N THR A 160 -35.43 -17.92 18.22
CA THR A 160 -35.80 -19.11 18.99
C THR A 160 -36.29 -18.68 20.37
N THR A 161 -37.57 -18.35 20.47
CA THR A 161 -38.32 -18.56 21.71
C THR A 161 -39.67 -19.16 21.34
N SER A 162 -39.67 -20.50 21.35
CA SER A 162 -40.86 -21.28 21.69
C SER A 162 -41.33 -20.85 23.07
N SER A 163 -42.62 -20.55 23.22
CA SER A 163 -43.35 -20.76 24.46
C SER A 163 -44.85 -20.73 24.19
N LEU A 164 -45.41 -21.92 24.01
CA LEU A 164 -46.80 -22.24 24.28
C LEU A 164 -47.06 -22.08 25.79
N VAL A 165 -48.07 -21.31 26.17
CA VAL A 165 -48.82 -21.56 27.41
C VAL A 165 -50.30 -21.33 27.13
N ASP A 166 -51.03 -22.43 27.26
CA ASP A 166 -52.48 -22.55 27.32
C ASP A 166 -52.99 -21.89 28.63
N GLU A 167 -54.06 -21.11 28.56
CA GLU A 167 -54.82 -20.72 29.75
C GLU A 167 -56.32 -20.84 29.46
N SER A 168 -56.89 -21.91 30.03
CA SER A 168 -58.33 -22.14 30.14
C SER A 168 -58.97 -21.09 31.05
N GLY A 169 -60.12 -20.57 30.60
CA GLY A 169 -61.07 -19.78 31.38
C GLY A 169 -62.40 -19.68 30.66
#